data_AF-A0A4Q3B2T8-F1
#
_entry.id   AF-A0A4Q3B2T8-F1
#
_cell.length_a   1.000
_cell.length_b   1.000
_cell.length_c   1.000
_cell.angle_alpha   90.00
_cell.angle_beta   90.00
_cell.angle_gamma   90.00
#
_symmetry.space_group_name_H-M   'P 1'
#
loop_
_entity.id
_entity.type
_entity.pdbx_description
1 polymer ?
#
loop_
_entity_poly.entity_id
_entity_poly.type
_entity_poly.pdbx_seq_one_letter_code
_entity_poly.pdbx_strand_id
1 'polypeptide(L)'
;MIFDFVIWNASPEIFSIGPLTIRWYGLMFALAFITGYKIMEYVYKKEKMPDAELDRVSMYMIIAVVVGARLGHVLFYQPEIYLAHPIEILKIWEGGLASHGAAIGILIALYIYSRKKVPSISVTINNDKFSSSHRSKYIVPSY
;
A
#
# COMPACT_ATOMS: atom_id res chain seq x y z
N MET A 1 -14.74 44.40 -9.02
CA MET A 1 -14.02 43.12 -9.16
C MET A 1 -14.81 42.11 -8.34
N ILE A 2 -15.44 41.09 -8.94
CA ILE A 2 -16.37 40.15 -8.25
C ILE A 2 -15.65 38.84 -7.85
N PHE A 3 -14.34 38.73 -8.13
CA PHE A 3 -13.55 37.51 -7.95
C PHE A 3 -12.35 37.66 -7.00
N ASP A 4 -12.39 38.60 -6.06
CA ASP A 4 -11.23 38.85 -5.19
C ASP A 4 -11.03 37.75 -4.12
N PHE A 5 -12.08 36.99 -3.79
CA PHE A 5 -11.98 35.84 -2.90
C PHE A 5 -13.10 34.81 -3.12
N VAL A 6 -12.81 33.55 -2.79
CA VAL A 6 -13.78 32.44 -2.77
C VAL A 6 -13.99 32.03 -1.31
N ILE A 7 -15.24 32.00 -0.86
CA ILE A 7 -15.60 31.50 0.47
C ILE A 7 -15.63 29.97 0.42
N TRP A 8 -14.64 29.32 1.03
CA TRP A 8 -14.58 27.86 1.12
C TRP A 8 -15.17 27.37 2.45
N ASN A 9 -16.45 27.02 2.45
CA ASN A 9 -17.19 26.55 3.63
C ASN A 9 -17.77 25.13 3.46
N ALA A 10 -17.14 24.29 2.65
CA ALA A 10 -17.56 22.92 2.43
C ALA A 10 -17.52 22.11 3.75
N SER A 11 -18.61 21.41 4.06
CA SER A 11 -18.67 20.51 5.23
C SER A 11 -17.63 19.39 5.09
N PRO A 12 -16.78 19.16 6.11
CA PRO A 12 -15.85 18.04 6.10
C PRO A 12 -16.54 16.68 6.35
N GLU A 13 -17.80 16.71 6.81
CA GLU A 13 -18.60 15.56 7.19
C GLU A 13 -19.60 15.22 6.08
N ILE A 14 -19.73 13.92 5.79
CA ILE A 14 -20.71 13.40 4.83
C ILE A 14 -22.03 13.18 5.57
N PHE A 15 -21.98 12.38 6.62
CA PHE A 15 -23.10 12.13 7.55
C PHE A 15 -22.56 11.58 8.87
N SER A 16 -23.39 11.64 9.90
CA SER A 16 -23.09 11.14 11.25
C SER A 16 -24.17 10.15 11.68
N ILE A 17 -23.75 9.00 12.21
CA ILE A 17 -24.62 8.00 12.84
C ILE A 17 -24.20 7.91 14.31
N GLY A 18 -24.92 8.63 15.18
CA GLY A 18 -24.57 8.73 16.60
C GLY A 18 -23.17 9.32 16.81
N PRO A 19 -22.26 8.67 17.57
CA PRO A 19 -20.90 9.16 17.79
C PRO A 19 -19.95 8.94 16.60
N LEU A 20 -20.39 8.21 15.56
CA LEU A 20 -19.57 7.92 14.39
C LEU A 20 -19.86 8.91 13.27
N THR A 21 -18.89 9.78 12.98
CA THR A 21 -18.95 10.73 11.87
C THR A 21 -18.13 10.22 10.69
N ILE A 22 -18.76 10.09 9.52
CA ILE A 22 -18.05 9.78 8.28
C ILE A 22 -17.59 11.07 7.63
N ARG A 23 -16.29 11.18 7.40
CA ARG A 23 -15.64 12.36 6.81
C ARG A 23 -15.18 12.09 5.38
N TRP A 24 -15.14 13.12 4.55
CA TRP A 24 -14.72 13.02 3.15
C TRP A 24 -13.32 12.43 2.98
N TYR A 25 -12.36 12.81 3.83
CA TYR A 25 -11.00 12.27 3.72
C TYR A 25 -10.96 10.76 3.95
N GLY A 26 -11.77 10.23 4.87
CA GLY A 26 -11.84 8.79 5.15
C GLY A 26 -12.39 8.01 3.95
N LEU A 27 -13.39 8.56 3.28
CA LEU A 27 -13.91 8.02 2.02
C LEU A 27 -12.82 8.01 0.93
N MET A 28 -12.04 9.08 0.80
CA MET A 28 -10.95 9.15 -0.17
C MET A 28 -9.85 8.12 0.12
N PHE A 29 -9.51 7.86 1.39
CA PHE A 29 -8.59 6.79 1.76
C PHE A 29 -9.14 5.41 1.39
N ALA A 30 -10.41 5.13 1.68
CA ALA A 30 -11.03 3.86 1.30
C ALA A 30 -11.00 3.65 -0.22
N LEU A 31 -11.32 4.70 -0.99
CA LEU A 31 -11.23 4.68 -2.45
C LEU A 31 -9.79 4.46 -2.95
N ALA A 32 -8.79 5.06 -2.31
CA ALA A 32 -7.39 4.85 -2.66
C ALA A 32 -6.97 3.37 -2.46
N PHE A 33 -7.39 2.73 -1.37
CA PHE A 33 -7.14 1.30 -1.16
C PHE A 33 -7.86 0.42 -2.17
N ILE A 34 -9.14 0.69 -2.45
CA ILE A 34 -9.93 -0.09 -3.42
C ILE A 34 -9.33 0.02 -4.82
N THR A 35 -9.05 1.24 -5.28
CA THR A 35 -8.48 1.47 -6.60
C THR A 35 -7.07 0.89 -6.72
N GLY A 36 -6.22 1.07 -5.72
CA GLY A 36 -4.90 0.44 -5.65
C GLY A 36 -4.98 -1.08 -5.73
N TYR A 37 -5.88 -1.71 -4.97
CA TYR A 37 -6.12 -3.14 -5.03
C TYR A 37 -6.54 -3.58 -6.44
N LYS A 38 -7.49 -2.87 -7.07
CA LYS A 38 -7.99 -3.22 -8.41
C LYS A 38 -6.93 -3.09 -9.49
N ILE A 39 -6.06 -2.08 -9.41
CA ILE A 39 -4.91 -1.93 -10.31
C ILE A 39 -3.96 -3.12 -10.14
N MET A 40 -3.64 -3.49 -8.90
CA MET A 40 -2.76 -4.62 -8.64
C MET A 40 -3.38 -5.96 -9.02
N GLU A 41 -4.68 -6.13 -8.85
CA GLU A 41 -5.44 -7.30 -9.31
C GLU A 41 -5.31 -7.46 -10.83
N TYR A 42 -5.45 -6.37 -11.59
CA TYR A 42 -5.24 -6.37 -13.03
C TYR A 42 -3.81 -6.81 -13.40
N VAL A 43 -2.79 -6.30 -12.70
CA VAL A 43 -1.38 -6.68 -12.93
C VAL A 43 -1.14 -8.16 -12.60
N TYR A 44 -1.60 -8.64 -11.45
CA TYR A 44 -1.43 -10.03 -11.03
C TYR A 44 -2.07 -11.01 -12.01
N LYS A 45 -3.28 -10.71 -12.49
CA LYS A 45 -3.96 -11.52 -13.51
C LYS A 45 -3.19 -11.55 -14.83
N LYS A 46 -2.63 -10.42 -15.25
CA LYS A 46 -1.81 -10.32 -16.47
C LYS A 46 -0.53 -11.15 -16.37
N GLU A 47 0.12 -11.14 -15.21
CA GLU A 47 1.34 -11.90 -14.93
C GLU A 47 1.07 -13.36 -14.49
N LYS A 48 -0.19 -13.79 -14.47
CA LYS A 48 -0.64 -15.14 -14.04
C LYS A 48 -0.17 -15.49 -12.63
N MET A 49 -0.10 -14.50 -11.75
CA MET A 49 0.22 -14.68 -10.34
C MET A 49 -1.03 -15.11 -9.54
N PRO A 50 -0.89 -15.84 -8.43
CA PRO A 50 -2.03 -16.24 -7.61
C PRO A 50 -2.68 -15.06 -6.88
N ASP A 51 -4.00 -14.94 -6.95
CA ASP A 51 -4.78 -13.88 -6.27
C ASP A 51 -4.56 -13.89 -4.74
N ALA A 52 -4.38 -15.07 -4.14
CA ALA A 52 -4.08 -15.21 -2.72
C ALA A 52 -2.80 -14.48 -2.28
N GLU A 53 -1.85 -14.27 -3.20
CA GLU A 53 -0.64 -13.49 -2.90
C GLU A 53 -0.89 -11.99 -2.91
N LEU A 54 -1.83 -11.52 -3.74
CA LEU A 54 -2.28 -10.13 -3.75
C LEU A 54 -3.05 -9.81 -2.47
N ASP A 55 -3.96 -10.70 -2.05
CA ASP A 55 -4.67 -10.57 -0.79
C ASP A 55 -3.70 -10.45 0.39
N ARG A 56 -2.69 -11.33 0.40
CA ARG A 56 -1.66 -11.33 1.44
C ARG A 56 -0.89 -10.03 1.46
N VAL A 57 -0.32 -9.57 0.35
CA VAL A 57 0.48 -8.33 0.34
C VAL A 57 -0.38 -7.11 0.68
N SER A 58 -1.63 -7.06 0.20
CA SER A 58 -2.56 -5.97 0.45
C SER A 58 -2.90 -5.87 1.94
N MET A 59 -3.15 -7.00 2.60
CA MET A 59 -3.39 -7.04 4.04
C MET A 59 -2.18 -6.56 4.83
N TYR A 60 -0.97 -6.99 4.47
CA TYR A 60 0.27 -6.50 5.09
C TYR A 60 0.41 -4.99 4.92
N MET A 61 0.10 -4.45 3.73
CA MET A 61 0.18 -3.01 3.47
C MET A 61 -0.83 -2.21 4.29
N ILE A 62 -2.10 -2.64 4.37
CA ILE A 62 -3.13 -1.95 5.16
C ILE A 62 -2.71 -1.87 6.63
N ILE A 63 -2.25 -2.99 7.20
CA ILE A 63 -1.76 -3.03 8.58
C ILE A 63 -0.56 -2.09 8.74
N ALA A 64 0.40 -2.13 7.82
CA ALA A 64 1.60 -1.31 7.87
C ALA A 64 1.29 0.19 7.77
N VAL A 65 0.30 0.58 6.96
CA VAL A 65 -0.16 1.97 6.88
C VAL A 65 -0.74 2.42 8.21
N VAL A 66 -1.67 1.66 8.80
CA VAL A 66 -2.33 2.06 10.04
C VAL A 66 -1.33 2.10 11.20
N VAL A 67 -0.54 1.04 11.36
CA VAL A 67 0.46 0.94 12.44
C VAL A 67 1.57 1.94 12.24
N GLY A 68 2.13 2.05 11.03
CA GLY A 68 3.19 2.99 10.71
C GLY A 68 2.74 4.44 10.88
N ALA A 69 1.53 4.78 10.44
CA ALA A 69 0.98 6.12 10.62
C ALA A 69 0.83 6.49 12.11
N ARG A 70 0.36 5.52 12.92
CA ARG A 70 0.18 5.74 14.36
C ARG A 70 1.52 5.86 15.08
N LEU A 71 2.44 4.94 14.83
CA LEU A 71 3.78 4.98 15.42
C LEU A 71 4.56 6.23 14.98
N GLY A 72 4.45 6.63 13.71
CA GLY A 72 5.05 7.87 13.25
C GLY A 72 4.48 9.09 13.99
N HIS A 73 3.16 9.13 14.19
CA HIS A 73 2.56 10.23 14.97
C HIS A 73 3.10 10.27 16.41
N VAL A 74 3.15 9.12 17.07
CA VAL A 74 3.68 8.96 18.42
C VAL A 74 5.13 9.43 18.50
N LEU A 75 6.00 8.97 17.60
CA LEU A 75 7.43 9.23 17.64
C LEU A 75 7.80 10.67 17.25
N PHE A 76 7.12 11.24 16.25
CA PHE A 76 7.49 12.56 15.74
C PHE A 76 6.81 13.72 16.47
N TYR A 77 5.62 13.54 17.03
CA TYR A 77 4.84 14.66 17.55
C TYR A 77 4.66 14.65 19.06
N GLN A 78 4.52 13.48 19.71
CA GLN A 78 4.13 13.41 21.12
C GLN A 78 4.81 12.27 21.91
N PRO A 79 6.12 12.04 21.78
CA PRO A 79 6.76 10.86 22.39
C PRO A 79 6.62 10.81 23.92
N GLU A 80 6.66 11.96 24.59
CA GLU A 80 6.59 12.06 26.06
C GLU A 80 5.22 11.64 26.63
N ILE A 81 4.14 11.99 25.94
CA ILE A 81 2.76 11.69 26.36
C ILE A 81 2.51 10.17 26.29
N TYR A 82 3.00 9.51 25.24
CA TYR A 82 2.81 8.07 25.08
C TYR A 82 3.72 7.23 25.99
N LEU A 83 4.86 7.76 26.44
CA LEU A 83 5.68 7.11 27.46
C LEU A 83 4.98 7.11 28.83
N ALA A 84 4.23 8.17 29.15
CA ALA A 84 3.42 8.24 30.36
C ALA A 84 2.15 7.37 30.27
N HIS A 85 1.52 7.30 29.08
CA HIS A 85 0.28 6.56 28.85
C HIS A 85 0.35 5.67 27.60
N PRO A 86 1.02 4.51 27.67
CA PRO A 86 1.26 3.64 26.51
C PRO A 86 -0.02 3.10 25.86
N ILE A 87 -1.13 3.03 26.61
CA ILE A 87 -2.43 2.58 26.07
C ILE A 87 -2.97 3.53 25.00
N GLU A 88 -2.57 4.81 25.02
CA GLU A 88 -3.04 5.80 24.05
C GLU A 88 -2.56 5.49 22.63
N ILE A 89 -1.47 4.74 22.47
CA ILE A 89 -0.94 4.34 21.15
C ILE A 89 -2.01 3.59 20.36
N LEU A 90 -2.86 2.79 21.02
CA LEU A 90 -3.90 1.98 20.38
C LEU A 90 -5.14 2.78 19.96
N LYS A 91 -5.31 4.00 20.46
CA LYS A 91 -6.50 4.83 20.22
C LYS A 91 -6.46 5.52 18.86
N ILE A 92 -6.49 4.72 17.80
CA ILE A 92 -6.46 5.20 16.41
C ILE A 92 -7.69 6.06 16.04
N TRP A 93 -8.78 5.97 16.82
CA TRP A 93 -10.02 6.72 16.59
C TRP A 93 -9.99 8.16 17.12
N GLU A 94 -9.04 8.51 18.00
CA GLU A 94 -8.86 9.89 18.47
C GLU A 94 -8.13 10.78 17.44
N GLY A 95 -7.78 10.20 16.28
CA GLY A 95 -6.98 10.86 15.25
C GLY A 95 -5.47 10.71 15.52
N GLY A 96 -4.65 11.56 14.90
CA GLY A 96 -3.19 11.50 15.06
C GLY A 96 -2.56 10.37 14.24
N LEU A 97 -2.56 10.53 12.92
CA LEU A 97 -1.92 9.65 11.95
C LEU A 97 -0.92 10.46 11.13
N ALA A 98 0.35 10.05 11.13
CA ALA A 98 1.41 10.72 10.38
C ALA A 98 1.63 10.04 9.02
N SER A 99 1.54 10.80 7.93
CA SER A 99 1.77 10.29 6.57
C SER A 99 3.19 9.73 6.37
N HIS A 100 4.21 10.40 6.93
CA HIS A 100 5.60 9.92 6.89
C HIS A 100 5.77 8.58 7.60
N GLY A 101 5.07 8.38 8.72
CA GLY A 101 5.04 7.10 9.42
C GLY A 101 4.41 5.99 8.58
N ALA A 102 3.31 6.29 7.88
CA ALA A 102 2.68 5.35 6.95
C ALA A 102 3.64 4.94 5.83
N ALA A 103 4.34 5.91 5.22
CA ALA A 103 5.28 5.66 4.12
C ALA A 103 6.44 4.75 4.57
N ILE A 104 7.06 5.05 5.72
CA ILE A 104 8.11 4.21 6.31
C ILE A 104 7.56 2.81 6.61
N GLY A 105 6.37 2.73 7.19
CA GLY A 105 5.69 1.45 7.47
C GLY A 105 5.49 0.60 6.22
N ILE A 106 5.00 1.19 5.13
CA ILE A 106 4.83 0.50 3.83
C ILE A 106 6.17 -0.04 3.33
N LEU A 107 7.24 0.77 3.33
CA LEU A 107 8.56 0.36 2.85
C LEU A 107 9.09 -0.83 3.66
N ILE A 108 8.95 -0.80 4.99
CA ILE A 108 9.34 -1.89 5.88
C ILE A 108 8.52 -3.15 5.58
N ALA A 109 7.20 -3.02 5.42
CA ALA A 109 6.34 -4.16 5.14
C ALA A 109 6.65 -4.82 3.79
N LEU A 110 6.91 -4.02 2.75
CA LEU A 110 7.34 -4.51 1.44
C LEU A 110 8.70 -5.21 1.52
N TYR A 111 9.66 -4.63 2.25
CA TYR A 111 10.96 -5.25 2.50
C TYR A 111 10.80 -6.62 3.19
N ILE A 112 10.04 -6.69 4.28
CA ILE A 112 9.79 -7.94 5.01
C ILE A 112 9.07 -8.96 4.14
N TYR A 113 8.05 -8.54 3.38
CA TYR A 113 7.29 -9.40 2.49
C TYR A 113 8.17 -9.99 1.39
N SER A 114 9.02 -9.16 0.77
CA SER A 114 10.00 -9.60 -0.22
C SER A 114 10.94 -10.65 0.37
N ARG A 115 11.51 -10.41 1.56
CA ARG A 115 12.43 -11.37 2.23
C ARG A 115 11.76 -12.69 2.60
N LYS A 116 10.48 -12.70 2.98
CA LYS A 116 9.73 -13.93 3.26
C LYS A 116 9.42 -14.76 2.00
N LYS A 117 9.44 -14.14 0.82
CA LYS A 117 9.16 -14.81 -0.46
C LYS A 117 10.38 -15.19 -1.29
N VAL A 118 11.56 -14.65 -0.97
CA VAL A 118 12.81 -15.01 -1.68
C VAL A 118 13.41 -16.25 -1.00
N PRO A 119 12.95 -17.45 -1.42
CA PRO A 119 13.85 -18.40 -2.06
C PRO A 119 13.35 -18.92 -3.43
N SER A 120 12.45 -18.21 -4.12
CA SER A 120 11.98 -18.67 -5.45
C SER A 120 11.42 -17.57 -6.35
N ILE A 121 12.00 -16.36 -6.28
CA ILE A 121 12.12 -15.54 -7.50
C ILE A 121 13.34 -16.09 -8.25
N SER A 122 13.27 -17.35 -8.65
CA SER A 122 13.98 -17.77 -9.85
C SER A 122 13.37 -16.92 -10.93
N VAL A 123 14.16 -15.96 -11.35
CA VAL A 123 14.02 -15.22 -12.58
C VAL A 123 13.81 -16.27 -13.68
N THR A 124 12.57 -16.70 -13.90
CA THR A 124 12.15 -17.26 -15.18
C THR A 124 12.06 -16.06 -16.10
N ILE A 125 13.21 -15.47 -16.42
CA ILE A 125 13.39 -14.87 -17.73
C ILE A 125 13.11 -16.03 -18.65
N ASN A 126 11.92 -16.01 -19.21
CA ASN A 126 11.50 -16.83 -20.32
C ASN A 126 12.41 -16.43 -21.49
N ASN A 127 13.62 -16.99 -21.52
CA ASN A 127 14.61 -16.86 -22.59
C ASN A 127 14.12 -17.54 -23.89
N ASP A 128 12.96 -18.20 -23.82
CA ASP A 128 12.38 -19.05 -24.84
C ASP A 128 11.86 -18.24 -26.04
N LYS A 129 11.61 -16.93 -25.86
CA LYS A 129 11.15 -16.05 -26.94
C LYS A 129 12.25 -15.30 -27.68
N PHE A 130 13.49 -15.28 -27.19
CA PHE A 130 14.60 -14.60 -27.87
C PHE A 130 15.48 -15.55 -28.70
N SER A 131 15.41 -16.87 -28.46
CA SER A 131 16.28 -17.84 -29.13
C SER A 131 15.73 -18.42 -30.44
N SER A 132 14.46 -18.19 -30.81
CA SER A 132 13.81 -18.96 -31.88
C SER A 132 13.69 -18.25 -33.24
N SER A 133 14.13 -16.99 -33.38
CA SER A 133 13.99 -16.28 -34.67
C SER A 133 15.21 -16.31 -35.59
N HIS A 134 16.39 -16.79 -35.17
CA HIS A 134 17.63 -16.62 -35.94
C HIS A 134 18.62 -17.80 -35.91
N ARG A 135 18.17 -19.05 -36.00
CA ARG A 135 19.08 -20.16 -36.36
C ARG A 135 18.55 -21.02 -37.50
N SER A 136 18.64 -20.43 -38.69
CA SER A 136 18.72 -21.14 -39.95
C SER A 136 19.92 -22.10 -39.95
N LYS A 137 19.64 -23.36 -40.32
CA LYS A 137 20.48 -24.30 -41.07
C LYS A 137 21.98 -24.27 -40.77
N TYR A 138 22.49 -25.22 -39.98
CA TYR A 138 23.70 -25.95 -40.35
C TYR A 138 23.60 -27.39 -39.83
N ILE A 139 23.59 -28.32 -40.79
CA ILE A 139 23.76 -29.77 -40.64
C ILE A 139 25.27 -30.03 -40.63
N VAL A 140 25.81 -30.73 -39.63
CA VAL A 140 26.99 -31.63 -39.77
C VAL A 140 27.11 -32.54 -38.53
N PRO A 141 27.70 -33.75 -38.65
CA PRO A 141 27.24 -34.96 -37.99
C PRO A 141 28.16 -35.46 -36.86
N SER A 142 27.65 -36.51 -36.20
CA SER A 142 28.28 -37.33 -35.17
C SER A 142 29.74 -37.71 -35.42
N TYR A 143 30.50 -37.74 -34.33
CA TYR A 143 31.43 -38.82 -34.01
C TYR A 143 31.26 -39.20 -32.55
#